data_AF-A0A150TVF3-F1
#
_entry.id   AF-A0A150TVF3-F1
#
_cell.length_a   1.000
_cell.length_b   1.000
_cell.length_c   1.000
_cell.angle_alpha   90.00
_cell.angle_beta   90.00
_cell.angle_gamma   90.00
#
_symmetry.space_group_name_H-M   'P 1'
#
loop_
_entity.id
_entity.type
_entity.pdbx_description
1 polymer ?
#
loop_
_entity_poly.entity_id
_entity_poly.type
_entity_poly.pdbx_seq_one_letter_code
_entity_poly.pdbx_strand_id
1 'polypeptide(L)'
;MKITFEDGNTLTFTSGEGREVVENTTDVINVTYWLWAFASPRVYSRFSRVPPRDHVLRLLDIYISYAEKGGRVAAPQFQPVHYERRLPLAMRLRELFEQWTQPELPQEIVDISRALIEHEGIKAPACGWDAYEDPEARGIKYEDSLLWPEGVPAILKGQWPPKQSER
;
A
#
# COMPACT_ATOMS: atom_id res chain seq x y z
N MET A 1 4.76 -13.28 14.17
CA MET A 1 3.72 -13.05 15.20
C MET A 1 2.53 -13.94 14.91
N LYS A 2 2.05 -14.73 15.88
CA LYS A 2 0.87 -15.60 15.75
C LYS A 2 -0.31 -14.89 16.39
N ILE A 3 -1.29 -14.48 15.59
CA ILE A 3 -2.55 -13.94 16.10
C ILE A 3 -3.58 -15.05 15.96
N THR A 4 -4.10 -15.51 17.09
CA THR A 4 -5.15 -16.53 17.15
C THR A 4 -6.46 -15.82 17.48
N PHE A 5 -7.48 -16.01 16.66
CA PHE A 5 -8.83 -15.52 16.95
C PHE A 5 -9.67 -16.65 17.58
N GLU A 6 -10.71 -16.26 18.34
CA GLU A 6 -11.53 -17.14 19.18
C GLU A 6 -12.39 -18.17 18.41
N ASP A 7 -12.46 -18.07 17.08
CA ASP A 7 -13.22 -18.98 16.21
C ASP A 7 -12.43 -20.20 15.71
N GLY A 8 -11.19 -20.38 16.19
CA GLY A 8 -10.34 -21.51 15.83
C GLY A 8 -9.68 -21.40 14.45
N ASN A 9 -9.96 -20.33 13.69
CA ASN A 9 -9.28 -20.08 12.43
C ASN A 9 -7.91 -19.44 12.69
N THR A 10 -6.87 -20.27 12.56
CA THR A 10 -5.48 -19.82 12.69
C THR A 10 -4.98 -19.33 11.33
N LEU A 11 -4.80 -18.02 11.15
CA LEU A 11 -3.98 -17.50 10.05
C LEU A 11 -2.51 -17.76 10.38
N THR A 12 -1.95 -18.80 9.74
CA THR A 12 -0.55 -19.19 9.93
C THR A 12 0.29 -18.59 8.79
N PHE A 13 1.11 -17.58 9.10
CA PHE A 13 2.19 -17.15 8.22
C PHE A 13 3.42 -18.03 8.49
N THR A 14 3.54 -19.15 7.79
CA THR A 14 4.77 -19.96 7.80
C THR A 14 5.70 -19.47 6.68
N SER A 15 6.72 -18.67 7.03
CA SER A 15 7.91 -18.58 6.19
C SER A 15 8.77 -19.81 6.48
N GLY A 16 8.98 -20.64 5.47
CA GLY A 16 9.68 -21.94 5.59
C GLY A 16 11.16 -21.87 5.95
N GLU A 17 11.74 -20.69 6.16
CA GLU A 17 13.12 -20.55 6.59
C GLU A 17 13.23 -19.42 7.62
N GLY A 18 13.80 -19.73 8.78
CA GLY A 18 13.98 -18.83 9.92
C GLY A 18 15.02 -17.73 9.68
N ARG A 19 14.83 -16.91 8.64
CA ARG A 19 15.44 -15.58 8.52
C ARG A 19 14.39 -14.56 8.95
N GLU A 20 14.81 -13.53 9.67
CA GLU A 20 14.03 -12.33 10.01
C GLU A 20 13.57 -11.57 8.74
N VAL A 21 12.63 -12.16 8.00
CA VAL A 21 11.98 -11.58 6.81
C VAL A 21 10.54 -11.17 7.13
N VAL A 22 10.04 -11.55 8.32
CA VAL A 22 8.64 -11.42 8.72
C VAL A 22 8.24 -9.98 9.08
N GLU A 23 9.18 -9.06 9.27
CA GLU A 23 8.89 -7.65 9.57
C GLU A 23 8.82 -6.72 8.35
N ASN A 24 9.07 -7.17 7.12
CA ASN A 24 9.20 -6.23 5.97
C ASN A 24 8.18 -6.43 4.84
N THR A 25 7.81 -7.69 4.51
CA THR A 25 6.96 -7.96 3.34
C THR A 25 5.54 -7.38 3.49
N THR A 26 4.92 -7.53 4.67
CA THR A 26 3.58 -7.01 4.93
C THR A 26 3.56 -5.49 4.90
N ASP A 27 4.58 -4.83 5.44
CA ASP A 27 4.66 -3.38 5.44
C ASP A 27 4.89 -2.82 4.03
N VAL A 28 5.73 -3.45 3.22
CA VAL A 28 5.92 -3.07 1.81
C VAL A 28 4.65 -3.26 0.98
N ILE A 29 3.87 -4.32 1.24
CA ILE A 29 2.55 -4.50 0.63
C ILE A 29 1.62 -3.34 1.04
N ASN A 30 1.61 -2.97 2.31
CA ASN A 30 0.82 -1.84 2.80
C ASN A 30 1.27 -0.50 2.19
N VAL A 31 2.57 -0.28 2.00
CA VAL A 31 3.07 0.89 1.25
C VAL A 31 2.50 0.88 -0.16
N THR A 32 2.50 -0.27 -0.83
CA THR A 32 1.96 -0.39 -2.19
C THR A 32 0.49 0.00 -2.25
N TYR A 33 -0.33 -0.38 -1.27
CA TYR A 33 -1.73 0.07 -1.19
C TYR A 33 -1.84 1.59 -0.98
N TRP A 34 -0.98 2.18 -0.14
CA TRP A 34 -0.95 3.63 0.01
C TRP A 34 -0.54 4.35 -1.28
N LEU A 35 0.46 3.85 -2.00
CA LEU A 35 0.85 4.39 -3.31
C LEU A 35 -0.32 4.35 -4.30
N TRP A 36 -1.09 3.26 -4.29
CA TRP A 36 -2.29 3.12 -5.14
C TRP A 36 -3.36 4.17 -4.81
N ALA A 37 -3.59 4.45 -3.52
CA ALA A 37 -4.48 5.54 -3.10
C ALA A 37 -3.98 6.89 -3.61
N PHE A 38 -2.69 7.20 -3.42
CA PHE A 38 -2.11 8.48 -3.84
C PHE A 38 -2.05 8.64 -5.37
N ALA A 39 -1.84 7.56 -6.11
CA ALA A 39 -1.84 7.54 -7.56
C ALA A 39 -3.23 7.78 -8.18
N SER A 40 -4.29 7.64 -7.37
CA SER A 40 -5.69 7.65 -7.78
C SER A 40 -6.45 8.80 -7.11
N PRO A 41 -6.45 10.03 -7.66
CA PRO A 41 -7.05 11.20 -7.03
C PRO A 41 -8.53 11.01 -6.64
N ARG A 42 -9.31 10.28 -7.45
CA ARG A 42 -10.72 9.97 -7.15
C ARG A 42 -10.91 9.02 -5.98
N VAL A 43 -9.98 8.10 -5.77
CA VAL A 43 -10.02 7.19 -4.61
C VAL A 43 -9.68 7.99 -3.36
N TYR A 44 -8.58 8.74 -3.41
CA TYR A 44 -8.13 9.54 -2.28
C TYR A 44 -9.13 10.63 -1.88
N SER A 45 -9.78 11.30 -2.84
CA SER A 45 -10.78 12.35 -2.54
C SER A 45 -12.05 11.82 -1.86
N ARG A 46 -12.29 10.51 -1.89
CA ARG A 46 -13.40 9.85 -1.19
C ARG A 46 -13.07 9.48 0.25
N PHE A 47 -11.82 9.67 0.69
CA PHE A 47 -11.43 9.31 2.05
C PHE A 47 -12.15 10.20 3.06
N SER A 48 -12.66 9.56 4.11
CA SER A 48 -13.33 10.24 5.21
C SER A 48 -12.35 10.95 6.15
N ARG A 49 -11.07 10.59 6.09
CA ARG A 49 -10.01 11.19 6.90
C ARG A 49 -8.69 11.27 6.13
N VAL A 50 -7.81 12.15 6.60
CA VAL A 50 -6.49 12.36 6.01
C VAL A 50 -5.45 11.53 6.79
N PRO A 51 -4.52 10.81 6.12
CA PRO A 51 -3.46 10.09 6.81
C PRO A 51 -2.55 11.05 7.60
N PRO A 52 -2.20 10.72 8.86
CA PRO A 52 -1.22 11.50 9.60
C PRO A 52 0.13 11.53 8.86
N ARG A 53 0.76 12.71 8.76
CA ARG A 53 2.01 12.88 8.02
C ARG A 53 3.10 11.92 8.50
N ASP A 54 3.31 11.82 9.82
CA ASP A 54 4.32 10.94 10.42
C ASP A 54 4.11 9.46 10.08
N HIS A 55 2.87 9.06 9.86
CA HIS A 55 2.53 7.70 9.43
C HIS A 55 2.98 7.45 8.00
N VAL A 56 2.66 8.36 7.09
CA VAL A 56 3.09 8.27 5.68
C VAL A 56 4.61 8.30 5.58
N LEU A 57 5.28 9.17 6.34
CA LEU A 57 6.74 9.26 6.35
C LEU A 57 7.38 7.95 6.83
N ARG A 58 6.87 7.33 7.90
CA ARG A 58 7.36 6.01 8.35
C ARG A 58 7.19 4.93 7.27
N LEU A 59 6.06 4.90 6.59
CA LEU A 59 5.81 3.94 5.51
C LEU A 59 6.79 4.15 4.35
N LEU A 60 7.09 5.40 4.00
CA LEU A 60 8.08 5.71 2.97
C LEU A 60 9.50 5.34 3.41
N ASP A 61 9.87 5.53 4.68
CA ASP A 61 11.17 5.09 5.21
C ASP A 61 11.35 3.57 5.11
N ILE A 62 10.30 2.79 5.37
CA ILE A 62 10.30 1.33 5.18
C ILE A 62 10.52 1.00 3.70
N TYR A 63 9.79 1.65 2.80
CA TYR A 63 9.91 1.40 1.36
C TYR A 63 11.29 1.81 0.81
N ILE A 64 11.88 2.90 1.29
CA ILE A 64 13.24 3.32 0.93
C ILE A 64 14.24 2.23 1.32
N SER A 65 14.16 1.69 2.54
CA SER A 65 15.04 0.58 2.97
C SER A 65 14.84 -0.68 2.12
N TYR A 66 13.60 -0.97 1.72
CA TYR A 66 13.27 -2.07 0.82
C TYR A 66 13.86 -1.86 -0.59
N ALA A 67 13.71 -0.67 -1.15
CA ALA A 67 14.21 -0.31 -2.47
C ALA A 67 15.75 -0.32 -2.51
N GLU A 68 16.41 0.18 -1.46
CA GLU A 68 17.87 0.18 -1.31
C GLU A 68 18.45 -1.24 -1.30
N LYS A 69 17.77 -2.19 -0.64
CA LYS A 69 18.14 -3.62 -0.62
C LYS A 69 17.85 -4.34 -1.94
N GLY A 70 17.22 -3.66 -2.91
CA GLY A 70 16.80 -4.27 -4.17
C GLY A 70 15.66 -5.30 -4.01
N GLY A 71 14.86 -5.18 -2.96
CA GLY A 71 13.80 -6.12 -2.63
C GLY A 71 12.74 -6.27 -3.73
N ARG A 72 12.09 -7.44 -3.78
CA ARG A 72 11.01 -7.78 -4.70
C ARG A 72 10.00 -8.66 -3.97
N VAL A 73 8.85 -8.09 -3.58
CA VAL A 73 7.80 -8.82 -2.84
C VAL A 73 6.87 -9.63 -3.74
N ALA A 74 6.77 -9.26 -5.02
CA ALA A 74 5.90 -9.92 -5.99
C ALA A 74 6.56 -10.04 -7.36
N ALA A 75 6.10 -11.01 -8.15
CA ALA A 75 6.47 -11.09 -9.57
C ALA A 75 5.82 -9.93 -10.35
N PRO A 76 6.56 -9.25 -11.23
CA PRO A 76 6.02 -8.11 -11.98
C PRO A 76 5.04 -8.58 -13.05
N GLN A 77 4.09 -7.71 -13.39
CA GLN A 77 3.06 -7.94 -14.41
C GLN A 77 3.56 -7.68 -15.85
N PHE A 78 4.78 -7.15 -16.00
CA PHE A 78 5.41 -6.88 -17.29
C PHE A 78 6.95 -6.86 -17.18
N GLN A 79 7.62 -6.83 -18.33
CA GLN A 79 9.08 -6.71 -18.47
C GLN A 79 9.42 -5.83 -19.68
N PRO A 80 10.55 -5.09 -19.67
CA PRO A 80 11.47 -4.93 -18.54
C PRO A 80 10.90 -4.04 -17.41
N VAL A 81 11.38 -4.23 -16.17
CA VAL A 81 11.08 -3.34 -15.03
C VAL A 81 12.34 -2.62 -14.58
N HIS A 82 12.26 -1.30 -14.50
CA HIS A 82 13.36 -0.40 -14.11
C HIS A 82 13.46 -0.19 -12.59
N TYR A 83 13.80 -1.25 -11.85
CA TYR A 83 13.85 -1.24 -10.39
C TYR A 83 14.82 -0.20 -9.79
N GLU A 84 15.85 0.19 -10.54
CA GLU A 84 16.83 1.21 -10.16
C GLU A 84 16.21 2.61 -9.96
N ARG A 85 15.02 2.85 -10.52
CA ARG A 85 14.30 4.12 -10.40
C ARG A 85 13.53 4.26 -9.09
N ARG A 86 13.29 3.16 -8.37
CA ARG A 86 12.46 3.16 -7.15
C ARG A 86 13.03 4.02 -6.03
N LEU A 87 14.32 3.84 -5.73
CA LEU A 87 14.97 4.54 -4.62
C LEU A 87 14.93 6.08 -4.77
N PRO A 88 15.40 6.69 -5.88
CA PRO A 88 15.34 8.14 -6.02
C PRO A 88 13.91 8.69 -6.03
N LEU A 89 12.95 7.96 -6.60
CA LEU A 89 11.53 8.34 -6.57
C LEU A 89 10.95 8.29 -5.15
N ALA A 90 11.27 7.25 -4.38
CA ALA A 90 10.81 7.12 -3.00
C ALA A 90 11.37 8.20 -2.08
N MET A 91 12.66 8.53 -2.23
CA MET A 91 13.28 9.65 -1.52
C MET A 91 12.58 10.98 -1.87
N ARG A 92 12.32 11.22 -3.16
CA ARG A 92 11.60 12.43 -3.60
C ARG A 92 10.17 12.47 -3.05
N LEU A 93 9.46 11.34 -3.08
CA LEU A 93 8.10 11.25 -2.53
C LEU A 93 8.09 11.59 -1.03
N ARG A 94 9.07 11.08 -0.28
CA ARG A 94 9.24 11.36 1.14
C ARG A 94 9.44 12.86 1.40
N GLU A 95 10.33 13.52 0.65
CA GLU A 95 10.53 14.98 0.75
C GLU A 95 9.24 15.77 0.50
N LEU A 96 8.45 15.35 -0.49
CA LEU A 96 7.17 16.00 -0.79
C LEU A 96 6.18 15.85 0.36
N PHE A 97 6.07 14.65 0.94
CA PHE A 97 5.20 14.42 2.09
C PHE A 97 5.65 15.15 3.35
N GLU A 98 6.95 15.41 3.51
CA GLU A 98 7.48 16.22 4.62
C GLU A 98 6.97 17.67 4.56
N GLN A 99 6.86 18.23 3.34
CA GLN A 99 6.38 19.59 3.07
C GLN A 99 4.87 19.67 2.81
N TRP A 100 4.21 18.52 2.63
CA TRP A 100 2.82 18.45 2.21
C TRP A 100 1.87 19.05 3.24
N THR A 101 1.04 19.99 2.78
CA THR A 101 -0.06 20.57 3.56
C THR A 101 -1.38 19.95 3.11
N GLN A 102 -2.06 19.29 4.04
CA GLN A 102 -3.34 18.61 3.84
C GLN A 102 -4.45 19.60 3.46
N PRO A 103 -5.55 19.16 2.81
CA PRO A 103 -5.89 17.76 2.46
C PRO A 103 -5.54 17.36 1.02
N GLU A 104 -5.32 18.31 0.12
CA GLU A 104 -5.14 18.04 -1.31
C GLU A 104 -3.74 17.49 -1.60
N LEU A 105 -3.65 16.44 -2.43
CA LEU A 105 -2.36 15.91 -2.87
C LEU A 105 -1.82 16.77 -4.03
N PRO A 106 -0.60 17.31 -3.91
CA PRO A 106 0.09 17.92 -5.04
C PRO A 106 0.22 16.94 -6.20
N GLN A 107 0.11 17.43 -7.44
CA GLN A 107 0.22 16.60 -8.65
C GLN A 107 1.55 15.80 -8.68
N GLU A 108 2.63 16.38 -8.17
CA GLU A 108 3.94 15.70 -8.10
C GLU A 108 3.89 14.44 -7.22
N ILE A 109 3.12 14.44 -6.12
CA ILE A 109 2.91 13.24 -5.28
C ILE A 109 2.16 12.16 -6.06
N VAL A 110 1.12 12.56 -6.82
CA VAL A 110 0.33 11.65 -7.65
C VAL A 110 1.22 11.00 -8.71
N ASP A 111 2.00 11.80 -9.44
CA ASP A 111 2.83 11.32 -10.55
C ASP A 111 3.95 10.39 -10.06
N ILE A 112 4.62 10.74 -8.95
CA ILE A 112 5.65 9.88 -8.37
C ILE A 112 5.05 8.58 -7.84
N SER A 113 3.86 8.63 -7.24
CA SER A 113 3.17 7.41 -6.79
C SER A 113 2.86 6.47 -7.95
N ARG A 114 2.40 7.00 -9.10
CA ARG A 114 2.18 6.24 -10.33
C ARG A 114 3.47 5.61 -10.86
N ALA A 115 4.55 6.40 -10.89
CA ALA A 115 5.85 5.93 -11.35
C ALA A 115 6.43 4.84 -10.44
N LEU A 116 6.28 4.95 -9.12
CA LEU A 116 6.69 3.90 -8.19
C LEU A 116 5.92 2.59 -8.41
N ILE A 117 4.60 2.66 -8.61
CA ILE A 117 3.78 1.48 -8.94
C ILE A 117 4.25 0.82 -10.24
N GLU A 118 4.52 1.62 -11.27
CA GLU A 118 5.08 1.12 -12.53
C GLU A 118 6.44 0.46 -12.31
N HIS A 119 7.31 1.03 -11.49
CA HIS A 119 8.63 0.47 -11.18
C HIS A 119 8.62 -0.68 -10.17
N GLU A 120 7.50 -0.98 -9.53
CA GLU A 120 7.22 -2.29 -8.91
C GLU A 120 6.76 -3.34 -9.94
N GLY A 121 6.63 -2.95 -11.21
CA GLY A 121 6.15 -3.82 -12.29
C GLY A 121 4.64 -4.01 -12.26
N ILE A 122 3.88 -3.08 -11.69
CA ILE A 122 2.42 -3.14 -11.60
C ILE A 122 1.83 -2.25 -12.69
N LYS A 123 0.88 -2.79 -13.48
CA LYS A 123 0.23 -2.02 -14.54
C LYS A 123 -0.76 -1.01 -13.95
N ALA A 124 -0.87 0.13 -14.61
CA ALA A 124 -1.95 1.07 -14.36
C ALA A 124 -3.32 0.38 -14.57
N PRO A 125 -4.38 0.89 -13.93
CA PRO A 125 -5.75 0.45 -14.20
C PRO A 125 -6.08 0.51 -15.68
N ALA A 126 -6.86 -0.45 -16.18
CA ALA A 126 -7.28 -0.47 -17.59
C ALA A 126 -8.11 0.77 -17.98
N CYS A 127 -8.83 1.37 -17.03
CA CYS A 127 -9.56 2.62 -17.20
C CYS A 127 -8.66 3.87 -17.10
N GLY A 128 -7.38 3.72 -16.75
CA GLY A 128 -6.47 4.82 -16.42
C GLY A 128 -6.64 5.30 -14.97
N TRP A 129 -5.59 5.91 -14.43
CA TRP A 129 -5.55 6.37 -13.04
C TRP A 129 -6.62 7.41 -12.69
N ASP A 130 -6.93 8.32 -13.60
CA ASP A 130 -7.86 9.42 -13.34
C ASP A 130 -9.33 8.98 -13.38
N ALA A 131 -9.64 7.86 -14.05
CA ALA A 131 -10.96 7.26 -14.08
C ALA A 131 -11.08 6.05 -13.14
N TYR A 132 -10.00 5.69 -12.45
CA TYR A 132 -10.03 4.63 -11.47
C TYR A 132 -10.87 5.04 -10.27
N GLU A 133 -11.82 4.18 -9.91
CA GLU A 133 -12.69 4.37 -8.76
C GLU A 133 -12.40 3.31 -7.71
N ASP A 134 -12.78 3.61 -6.46
CA ASP A 134 -12.63 2.68 -5.34
C ASP A 134 -13.29 1.35 -5.72
N PRO A 135 -12.50 0.25 -5.86
CA PRO A 135 -13.05 -1.05 -6.14
C PRO A 135 -13.64 -1.59 -4.83
N GLU A 136 -14.79 -1.07 -4.41
CA GLU A 136 -15.47 -1.51 -3.19
C GLU A 136 -15.68 -3.03 -3.26
N ALA A 137 -14.79 -3.77 -2.61
CA ALA A 137 -14.75 -5.21 -2.71
C ALA A 137 -15.59 -5.77 -1.58
N ARG A 138 -16.80 -6.24 -1.91
CA ARG A 138 -17.72 -6.87 -0.95
C ARG A 138 -18.09 -5.92 0.20
N GLY A 139 -18.24 -4.63 -0.10
CA GLY A 139 -18.66 -3.59 0.85
C GLY A 139 -17.54 -3.03 1.73
N ILE A 140 -16.28 -3.42 1.51
CA ILE A 140 -15.12 -2.79 2.14
C ILE A 140 -14.60 -1.69 1.22
N LYS A 141 -14.55 -0.47 1.73
CA LYS A 141 -13.95 0.67 1.04
C LYS A 141 -12.43 0.50 0.96
N TYR A 142 -11.81 1.09 -0.06
CA TYR A 142 -10.35 1.09 -0.17
C TYR A 142 -9.69 1.68 1.08
N GLU A 143 -10.24 2.80 1.59
CA GLU A 143 -9.78 3.46 2.81
C GLU A 143 -9.69 2.51 4.02
N ASP A 144 -10.66 1.60 4.17
CA ASP A 144 -10.73 0.65 5.27
C ASP A 144 -9.75 -0.51 5.13
N SER A 145 -9.21 -0.73 3.93
CA SER A 145 -8.22 -1.76 3.63
C SER A 145 -6.78 -1.29 3.86
N LEU A 146 -6.58 0.02 4.06
CA LEU A 146 -5.26 0.61 4.29
C LEU A 146 -4.76 0.36 5.72
N LEU A 147 -3.45 0.24 5.89
CA LEU A 147 -2.81 0.25 7.20
C LEU A 147 -2.77 1.68 7.74
N TRP A 148 -3.57 1.96 8.76
CA TRP A 148 -3.56 3.21 9.54
C TRP A 148 -2.72 3.05 10.82
N PRO A 149 -2.41 4.14 11.56
CA PRO A 149 -1.63 4.05 12.80
C PRO A 149 -2.20 3.09 13.84
N GLU A 150 -3.53 3.00 13.94
CA GLU A 150 -4.24 2.09 14.83
C GLU A 150 -4.35 0.65 14.30
N GLY A 151 -3.91 0.40 13.06
CA GLY A 151 -4.06 -0.87 12.35
C GLY A 151 -4.94 -0.75 11.11
N VAL A 152 -5.31 -1.89 10.52
CA VAL A 152 -6.21 -1.93 9.34
C VAL A 152 -7.68 -1.87 9.80
N PRO A 153 -8.45 -0.83 9.45
CA PRO A 153 -9.83 -0.65 9.94
C PRO A 153 -10.75 -1.83 9.63
N ALA A 154 -10.63 -2.45 8.45
CA ALA A 154 -11.43 -3.62 8.11
C ALA A 154 -11.17 -4.81 9.05
N ILE A 155 -9.92 -4.99 9.52
CA ILE A 155 -9.57 -6.02 10.51
C ILE A 155 -10.18 -5.64 11.88
N LEU A 156 -10.01 -4.40 12.31
CA LEU A 156 -10.52 -3.91 13.60
C LEU A 156 -12.06 -3.98 13.68
N LYS A 157 -12.75 -3.79 12.55
CA LYS A 157 -14.21 -3.88 12.43
C LYS A 157 -14.72 -5.32 12.22
N GLY A 158 -13.83 -6.33 12.18
CA GLY A 158 -14.21 -7.73 11.90
C GLY A 158 -14.77 -7.97 10.50
N GLN A 159 -14.43 -7.10 9.54
CA GLN A 159 -14.88 -7.17 8.15
C GLN A 159 -13.90 -7.91 7.25
N TRP A 160 -12.71 -8.26 7.77
CA TRP A 160 -11.65 -8.97 7.04
C TRP A 160 -11.40 -10.40 7.59
N PRO A 161 -11.21 -11.42 6.74
CA PRO A 161 -11.31 -11.38 5.28
C PRO A 161 -12.78 -11.17 4.85
N PRO A 162 -13.03 -10.48 3.72
CA PRO A 162 -14.38 -10.16 3.32
C PRO A 162 -15.20 -11.43 3.14
N LYS A 163 -16.39 -11.47 3.75
CA LYS A 163 -17.27 -12.66 3.82
C LYS A 163 -17.24 -13.40 2.49
N GLN A 164 -16.79 -14.65 2.53
CA GLN A 164 -16.93 -15.53 1.37
C GLN A 164 -18.43 -15.79 1.25
N SER A 165 -19.05 -15.27 0.19
CA SER A 165 -20.40 -15.71 -0.18
C SER A 165 -20.30 -17.20 -0.46
N GLU A 166 -20.91 -18.02 0.41
CA GLU A 166 -21.14 -19.44 0.15
C GLU A 166 -21.75 -19.56 -1.25
N ARG A 167 -21.06 -20.27 -2.14
CA ARG A 167 -21.57 -20.68 -3.44
C ARG A 167 -21.65 -22.19 -3.44
#